data_AF-A0A485AIM9-F1
#
_entry.id   AF-A0A485AIM9-F1
#
_cell.length_a   1.000
_cell.length_b   1.000
_cell.length_c   1.000
_cell.angle_alpha   90.00
_cell.angle_beta   90.00
_cell.angle_gamma   90.00
#
_symmetry.space_group_name_H-M   'P 1'
#
loop_
_entity.id
_entity.type
_entity.pdbx_description
1 polymer ?
#
loop_
_entity_poly.entity_id
_entity_poly.type
_entity_poly.pdbx_seq_one_letter_code
_entity_poly.pdbx_strand_id
1 'polypeptide(L)' 'MVANVSTTAKLAASVGVSEAALYRHFPSKTRMFDSLIEFIEDSLINPYQSDFKG' A
#
# COMPACT_ATOMS: atom_id res chain seq x y z
N MET A 1 15.68 12.79 11.46
CA MET A 1 14.64 11.89 10.90
C MET A 1 13.54 12.76 10.30
N VAL A 2 13.52 12.90 8.97
CA VAL A 2 12.46 13.66 8.28
C VAL A 2 11.31 12.70 8.01
N ALA A 3 10.26 12.76 8.82
CA ALA A 3 9.01 12.06 8.54
C ALA A 3 8.27 12.83 7.43
N ASN A 4 8.03 12.15 6.32
CA ASN A 4 7.43 12.70 5.11
C ASN A 4 5.90 12.81 5.25
N VAL A 5 5.44 13.64 6.20
CA VAL A 5 4.03 13.80 6.65
C VAL A 5 3.05 13.96 5.48
N SER A 6 3.50 14.56 4.36
CA SER A 6 2.65 14.79 3.19
C SER A 6 2.22 13.53 2.43
N THR A 7 2.97 12.43 2.46
CA THR A 7 2.63 11.21 1.71
C THR A 7 1.74 10.28 2.52
N THR A 8 2.05 10.12 3.81
CA THR A 8 1.30 9.23 4.71
C THR A 8 -0.09 9.79 5.03
N ALA A 9 -0.20 11.10 5.31
CA ALA A 9 -1.48 11.75 5.56
C ALA A 9 -2.42 11.71 4.34
N LYS A 10 -1.87 11.87 3.12
CA LYS A 10 -2.64 11.73 1.87
C LYS A 10 -3.15 10.32 1.66
N LEU A 11 -2.33 9.32 1.96
CA LEU A 11 -2.76 7.93 1.86
C LEU A 11 -3.86 7.60 2.87
N ALA A 12 -3.69 8.00 4.13
CA ALA A 12 -4.70 7.83 5.17
C ALA A 12 -6.03 8.50 4.79
N ALA A 13 -5.98 9.71 4.24
CA ALA A 13 -7.15 10.41 3.73
C ALA A 13 -7.83 9.68 2.55
N SER A 14 -7.05 9.13 1.60
CA SER A 14 -7.60 8.40 0.44
C SER A 14 -8.35 7.13 0.82
N VAL A 15 -7.97 6.48 1.93
CA VAL A 15 -8.63 5.26 2.43
C VAL A 15 -9.60 5.55 3.59
N GLY A 16 -9.80 6.83 3.93
CA GLY A 16 -10.78 7.26 4.94
C GLY A 16 -10.40 6.94 6.40
N VAL A 17 -9.11 6.79 6.71
CA VAL A 17 -8.63 6.49 8.07
C VAL A 17 -7.74 7.61 8.62
N SER A 18 -7.58 7.65 9.95
CA SER A 18 -6.60 8.56 10.56
C SER A 18 -5.17 8.09 10.32
N GLU A 19 -4.21 9.02 10.29
CA GLU A 19 -2.79 8.69 10.15
C GLU A 19 -2.28 7.76 11.27
N ALA A 20 -2.77 7.94 12.50
CA ALA A 20 -2.46 7.07 13.63
C ALA A 20 -3.00 5.64 13.45
N ALA A 21 -4.20 5.48 12.84
CA ALA A 21 -4.73 4.15 12.52
C ALA A 21 -3.93 3.48 11.40
N LEU A 22 -3.48 4.25 10.41
CA LEU A 22 -2.60 3.77 9.34
C LEU A 22 -1.29 3.19 9.92
N TYR A 23 -0.66 3.90 10.85
CA TYR A 23 0.57 3.44 11.52
C TYR A 23 0.36 2.20 12.42
N ARG A 24 -0.86 1.93 12.90
CA ARG A 24 -1.16 0.67 13.62
C ARG A 24 -1.17 -0.54 12.69
N HIS A 25 -1.63 -0.36 11.46
CA HIS A 25 -1.65 -1.42 10.45
C HIS A 25 -0.28 -1.60 9.78
N PHE A 26 0.47 -0.51 9.60
CA PHE A 26 1.79 -0.51 8.98
C PHE A 26 2.83 0.09 9.94
N PRO A 27 3.46 -0.75 10.79
CA PRO A 27 4.41 -0.29 11.80
C PRO A 27 5.64 0.42 11.23
N SER A 28 5.90 0.26 9.93
CA SER A 28 6.97 0.93 9.21
C SER A 28 6.53 1.39 7.83
N LYS A 29 7.18 2.44 7.34
CA LYS A 29 6.98 2.95 5.98
C LYS A 29 7.30 1.87 4.94
N THR A 30 8.35 1.07 5.16
CA THR A 30 8.73 -0.05 4.29
C THR A 30 7.58 -1.06 4.15
N ARG A 31 7.00 -1.52 5.27
CA ARG A 31 5.85 -2.44 5.26
C ARG A 31 4.66 -1.89 4.48
N MET A 32 4.41 -0.58 4.59
CA MET A 32 3.33 0.09 3.86
C MET A 32 3.53 0.05 2.34
N PHE A 33 4.77 0.25 1.87
CA PHE A 33 5.11 0.16 0.44
C PHE A 33 5.15 -1.29 -0.04
N ASP A 34 5.68 -2.23 0.76
CA ASP A 34 5.70 -3.66 0.44
C ASP A 34 4.28 -4.18 0.19
N SER A 35 3.34 -3.89 1.08
CA SER A 35 1.93 -4.30 0.89
C SER A 35 1.25 -3.63 -0.31
N LEU A 36 1.64 -2.39 -0.65
CA LEU A 36 1.13 -1.74 -1.85
C LEU A 36 1.67 -2.40 -3.13
N ILE A 37 2.95 -2.77 -3.13
CA ILE A 37 3.58 -3.48 -4.25
C ILE A 37 2.91 -4.85 -4.42
N GLU A 38 2.75 -5.61 -3.33
CA GLU A 38 2.06 -6.91 -3.34
C GLU A 38 0.62 -6.79 -3.89
N PHE A 39 -0.12 -5.76 -3.48
CA PHE A 39 -1.45 -5.49 -4.02
C PHE A 39 -1.45 -5.18 -5.52
N ILE A 40 -0.45 -4.43 -6.01
CA ILE A 40 -0.32 -4.10 -7.44
C ILE A 40 0.04 -5.36 -8.24
N GLU A 41 0.93 -6.20 -7.72
CA GLU A 41 1.28 -7.48 -8.33
C GLU A 41 0.04 -8.38 -8.45
N ASP A 42 -0.77 -8.48 -7.39
CA ASP A 42 -1.99 -9.29 -7.41
C ASP A 42 -3.08 -8.69 -8.33
N SER A 43 -3.25 -7.37 -8.34
CA SER A 43 -4.30 -6.71 -9.11
C SER A 43 -3.99 -6.62 -10.60
N LEU A 44 -2.72 -6.47 -10.97
CA LEU A 44 -2.31 -6.23 -12.35
C LEU A 44 -1.63 -7.43 -12.97
N ILE A 45 -0.77 -8.17 -12.26
CA ILE A 45 0.11 -9.17 -12.88
C ILE A 45 -0.54 -10.56 -12.87
N ASN A 46 -1.17 -10.95 -11.76
CA ASN A 46 -1.81 -12.26 -11.65
C ASN A 46 -2.93 -12.51 -12.67
N PRO A 47 -3.81 -11.55 -13.02
CA PRO A 47 -4.81 -11.74 -14.05
C PRO A 47 -4.21 -12.02 -15.44
N TYR A 48 -3.08 -11.39 -15.80
CA TYR A 48 -2.42 -11.68 -17.07
C TYR A 48 -1.77 -13.07 -17.06
N GLN A 49 -1.23 -13.54 -15.93
CA GLN A 49 -0.63 -14.88 -15.84
C GLN A 49 -1.67 -16.00 -15.98
N SER A 50 -2.93 -15.79 -15.59
CA SER A 50 -4.01 -16.76 -15.82
C SER A 50 -4.42 -16.90 -17.27
N ASP A 51 -4.32 -15.83 -18.07
CA ASP A 51 -4.73 -15.83 -19.48
C ASP A 51 -3.75 -16.55 -20.42
N PHE A 52 -2.51 -16.82 -19.97
CA PHE A 52 -1.50 -17.56 -20.75
C PHE A 52 -1.33 -19.03 -20.34
N LYS A 53 -2.14 -19.52 -19.39
CA LYS A 53 -2.14 -20.94 -18.96
C LYS A 53 -3.23 -21.80 -19.64
N GLY A 54 -3.90 -21.26 -20.67
CA GLY A 54 -4.86 -21.97 -21.52
C GLY A 54 -4.23 -22.49 -22.80
#